data_AF-A0ABD6WRP3-F1
#
_entry.id   AF-A0ABD6WRP3-F1
#
_cell.length_a   1.000
_cell.length_b   1.000
_cell.length_c   1.000
_cell.angle_alpha   90.00
_cell.angle_beta   90.00
_cell.angle_gamma   90.00
#
_symmetry.space_group_name_H-M   'P 1'
#
loop_
_entity.id
_entity.type
_entity.pdbx_description
1 polymer ?
#
loop_
_entity_poly.entity_id
_entity_poly.type
_entity_poly.pdbx_seq_one_letter_code
_entity_poly.pdbx_strand_id
1 'polypeptide(L)'
;MNSDYIFEQLTSYSLEDIILKLLYFFISLVTSHYFSKLTKWLKWYRKKKKMVNNLSDLEKEFLKNIPLNPKMDKNDLPEQFNPLKDLGLFTYDFAEVEVEDAAGNYIFSSKDKDAIELKLTNLGKDIVDELSN
;
A
#
# COMPACT_ATOMS: atom_id res chain seq x y z
N MET A 1 -33.66 -31.52 21.81
CA MET A 1 -34.29 -30.30 21.27
C MET A 1 -35.44 -30.76 20.38
N ASN A 2 -36.68 -30.57 20.82
CA ASN A 2 -37.86 -31.01 20.07
C ASN A 2 -38.02 -30.16 18.81
N SER A 3 -37.96 -30.80 17.64
CA SER A 3 -38.26 -30.19 16.34
C SER A 3 -39.63 -29.52 16.31
N ASP A 4 -40.58 -30.05 17.08
CA ASP A 4 -41.96 -29.57 17.13
C ASP A 4 -42.06 -28.16 17.72
N TYR A 5 -41.21 -27.83 18.70
CA TYR A 5 -41.16 -26.49 19.30
C TYR A 5 -40.59 -25.44 18.34
N ILE A 6 -39.66 -25.85 17.47
CA ILE A 6 -39.11 -24.98 16.41
C ILE A 6 -40.17 -24.74 15.33
N PHE A 7 -40.96 -25.76 15.01
CA PHE A 7 -42.01 -25.69 13.99
C PHE A 7 -43.21 -24.84 14.45
N GLU A 8 -43.65 -24.97 15.71
CA GLU A 8 -44.70 -24.13 16.30
C GLU A 8 -44.31 -22.64 16.31
N GLN A 9 -43.06 -22.34 16.66
CA GLN A 9 -42.56 -20.96 16.59
C GLN A 9 -42.54 -20.43 15.15
N LEU A 10 -42.17 -21.25 14.17
CA LEU A 10 -42.18 -20.85 12.75
C LEU A 10 -43.59 -20.59 12.22
N THR A 11 -44.61 -21.33 12.68
CA THR A 11 -46.02 -21.09 12.30
C THR A 11 -46.66 -19.88 12.98
N SER A 12 -46.04 -19.36 14.05
CA SER A 12 -46.53 -18.18 14.78
C SER A 12 -46.20 -16.84 14.11
N TYR A 13 -45.28 -16.86 13.14
CA TYR A 13 -44.88 -15.67 12.38
C TYR A 13 -45.69 -15.55 11.09
N SER A 14 -46.11 -14.33 10.76
CA SER A 14 -46.67 -14.06 9.44
C SER A 14 -45.57 -14.27 8.38
N LEU A 15 -45.96 -14.63 7.15
CA LEU A 15 -45.02 -14.71 6.01
C LEU A 15 -44.23 -13.41 5.84
N GLU A 16 -44.87 -12.27 6.12
CA GLU A 16 -44.25 -10.94 6.08
C GLU A 16 -43.13 -10.80 7.12
N ASP A 17 -43.32 -11.28 8.35
CA ASP A 17 -42.29 -11.26 9.40
C ASP A 17 -41.07 -12.10 9.04
N ILE A 18 -41.29 -13.26 8.40
CA ILE A 18 -40.21 -14.13 7.94
C ILE A 18 -39.40 -13.44 6.83
N ILE A 19 -40.08 -12.83 5.85
CA ILE A 19 -39.45 -12.08 4.76
C ILE A 19 -38.65 -10.89 5.32
N LEU A 20 -39.22 -10.13 6.26
CA LEU A 20 -38.58 -8.97 6.87
C LEU A 20 -37.29 -9.37 7.61
N LYS A 21 -37.34 -10.45 8.40
CA LYS A 21 -36.16 -10.96 9.13
C LYS A 21 -35.04 -11.42 8.19
N LEU A 22 -35.39 -12.08 7.08
CA LEU A 22 -34.42 -12.46 6.05
C LEU A 22 -33.79 -11.21 5.41
N LEU A 23 -34.59 -10.19 5.09
CA LEU A 23 -34.11 -8.91 4.56
C LEU A 23 -33.14 -8.21 5.52
N TYR A 24 -33.48 -8.12 6.81
CA TYR A 24 -32.59 -7.58 7.84
C TYR A 24 -31.30 -8.39 7.95
N PHE A 25 -31.38 -9.72 7.87
CA PHE A 25 -30.21 -10.58 7.89
C PHE A 25 -29.28 -10.28 6.69
N PHE A 26 -29.81 -10.18 5.47
CA PHE A 26 -29.01 -9.82 4.30
C PHE A 26 -28.39 -8.43 4.41
N ILE A 27 -29.16 -7.43 4.85
CA ILE A 27 -28.65 -6.07 5.08
C ILE A 27 -27.52 -6.08 6.12
N SER A 28 -27.67 -6.84 7.20
CA SER A 28 -26.63 -6.98 8.24
C SER A 28 -25.33 -7.60 7.68
N LEU A 29 -25.47 -8.57 6.77
CA LEU A 29 -24.35 -9.29 6.17
C LEU A 29 -23.57 -8.38 5.22
N VAL A 30 -24.32 -7.62 4.40
CA VAL A 30 -23.78 -6.62 3.48
C VAL A 30 -23.10 -5.48 4.25
N THR A 31 -23.77 -4.90 5.24
CA THR A 31 -23.20 -3.82 6.07
C THR A 31 -21.95 -4.26 6.84
N SER A 32 -21.93 -5.49 7.37
CA SER A 32 -20.75 -6.06 8.03
C SER A 32 -19.55 -6.16 7.08
N HIS A 33 -19.76 -6.62 5.84
CA HIS A 33 -18.70 -6.70 4.83
C HIS A 33 -18.13 -5.32 4.47
N TYR A 34 -19.00 -4.33 4.24
CA TYR A 34 -18.57 -2.96 3.95
C TYR A 34 -17.89 -2.30 5.15
N PHE A 35 -18.39 -2.53 6.36
CA PHE A 35 -17.79 -1.99 7.59
C PHE A 35 -16.38 -2.55 7.83
N SER A 36 -16.17 -3.84 7.55
CA SER A 36 -14.83 -4.45 7.60
C SER A 36 -13.86 -3.80 6.62
N LYS A 37 -14.29 -3.53 5.38
CA LYS A 37 -13.47 -2.81 4.39
C LYS A 37 -13.19 -1.38 4.83
N LEU A 38 -14.20 -0.66 5.29
CA LEU A 38 -14.08 0.74 5.74
C LEU A 38 -13.12 0.87 6.93
N THR A 39 -13.21 -0.02 7.91
CA THR A 39 -12.32 0.01 9.08
C THR A 39 -10.87 -0.29 8.71
N LYS A 40 -10.62 -1.21 7.76
CA LYS A 40 -9.27 -1.44 7.21
C LYS A 40 -8.72 -0.20 6.52
N TRP A 41 -9.54 0.43 5.67
CA TRP A 41 -9.18 1.66 4.98
C TRP A 41 -8.88 2.81 5.96
N LEU A 42 -9.73 3.02 6.97
CA LEU A 42 -9.51 4.04 8.02
C LEU A 42 -8.23 3.79 8.82
N LYS A 43 -7.94 2.54 9.20
CA LYS A 43 -6.70 2.18 9.90
C LYS A 43 -5.48 2.50 9.04
N TRP A 44 -5.52 2.14 7.76
CA TRP A 44 -4.46 2.44 6.81
C TRP A 44 -4.28 3.95 6.64
N TYR A 45 -5.37 4.70 6.44
CA TYR A 45 -5.35 6.16 6.31
C TYR A 45 -4.74 6.86 7.54
N ARG A 46 -5.14 6.45 8.75
CA ARG A 46 -4.54 6.99 9.99
C ARG A 46 -3.06 6.69 10.09
N LYS A 47 -2.62 5.47 9.72
CA LYS A 47 -1.21 5.08 9.71
C LYS A 47 -0.42 5.93 8.73
N LYS A 48 -0.94 6.10 7.50
CA LYS A 48 -0.36 6.95 6.45
C LYS A 48 -0.19 8.39 6.94
N LYS A 49 -1.25 8.99 7.48
CA LYS A 49 -1.21 10.38 7.99
C LYS A 49 -0.22 10.55 9.15
N LYS A 50 -0.13 9.57 10.05
CA LYS A 50 0.88 9.57 11.12
C LYS A 50 2.30 9.50 10.57
N MET A 51 2.54 8.69 9.54
CA MET A 51 3.85 8.62 8.87
C MET A 51 4.22 9.98 8.25
N VAL A 52 3.32 10.60 7.49
CA VAL A 52 3.54 11.93 6.89
C VAL A 52 3.88 12.99 7.96
N ASN A 53 3.15 12.99 9.08
CA ASN A 53 3.39 13.93 10.17
C ASN A 53 4.73 13.71 10.88
N ASN A 54 5.23 12.46 10.89
CA ASN A 54 6.49 12.11 11.54
C ASN A 54 7.71 12.37 10.65
N LEU A 55 7.53 12.62 9.35
CA LEU A 55 8.62 13.00 8.46
C LEU A 55 9.12 14.40 8.80
N SER A 56 10.44 14.56 8.82
CA SER A 56 11.11 15.85 8.86
C SER A 56 10.86 16.64 7.57
N ASP A 57 11.07 17.95 7.61
CA ASP A 57 10.85 18.80 6.44
C ASP A 57 11.84 18.49 5.30
N LEU A 58 13.09 18.12 5.64
CA LEU A 58 14.09 17.65 4.68
C LEU A 58 13.67 16.35 3.98
N GLU A 59 13.11 15.40 4.72
CA GLU A 59 12.60 14.15 4.14
C GLU A 59 11.39 14.39 3.22
N LYS A 60 10.49 15.30 3.60
CA LYS A 60 9.36 15.70 2.75
C LYS A 60 9.83 16.39 1.48
N GLU A 61 10.81 17.28 1.59
CA GLU A 61 11.39 17.97 0.43
C GLU A 61 12.12 16.99 -0.50
N PHE A 62 12.89 16.06 0.06
CA PHE A 62 13.53 14.99 -0.70
C PHE A 62 12.50 14.14 -1.46
N LEU A 63 11.42 13.70 -0.80
CA LEU A 63 10.35 12.92 -1.43
C LEU A 63 9.63 13.67 -2.55
N LYS A 64 9.48 14.99 -2.45
CA LYS A 64 8.85 15.83 -3.48
C LYS A 64 9.73 16.04 -4.70
N ASN A 65 11.04 16.11 -4.49
CA ASN A 65 12.01 16.50 -5.51
C ASN A 65 12.79 15.34 -6.10
N ILE A 66 12.63 14.11 -5.58
CA ILE A 66 13.37 12.97 -6.08
C ILE A 66 12.94 12.65 -7.53
N PRO A 67 13.89 12.45 -8.46
CA PRO A 67 13.57 11.97 -9.79
C PRO A 67 12.85 10.61 -9.72
N LEU A 68 12.14 10.24 -10.78
CA LEU A 68 11.66 8.86 -10.94
C LEU A 68 12.88 7.96 -11.19
N ASN A 69 13.12 7.04 -10.26
CA ASN A 69 14.18 6.05 -10.28
C ASN A 69 15.60 6.59 -10.59
N PRO A 70 16.16 7.46 -9.74
CA PRO A 70 17.49 7.99 -9.95
C PRO A 70 18.52 6.86 -9.86
N LYS A 71 19.46 6.85 -10.81
CA LYS A 71 20.69 6.07 -10.74
C LYS A 71 21.76 6.93 -10.05
N MET A 72 22.40 6.39 -9.01
CA MET A 72 23.47 7.09 -8.27
C MET A 72 24.50 6.10 -7.73
N ASP A 73 25.69 6.59 -7.37
CA ASP A 73 26.68 5.78 -6.67
C ASP A 73 26.15 5.41 -5.27
N LYS A 74 26.40 4.18 -4.84
CA LYS A 74 26.02 3.67 -3.53
C LYS A 74 26.65 4.48 -2.40
N ASN A 75 27.83 5.06 -2.61
CA ASN A 75 28.53 5.85 -1.60
C ASN A 75 28.01 7.30 -1.53
N ASP A 76 27.33 7.77 -2.57
CA ASP A 76 26.80 9.13 -2.68
C ASP A 76 25.30 9.21 -2.31
N LEU A 77 24.82 8.25 -1.52
CA LEU A 77 23.44 8.20 -1.05
C LEU A 77 23.10 9.40 -0.16
N PRO A 78 22.02 10.15 -0.45
CA PRO A 78 21.55 11.23 0.41
C PRO A 78 21.26 10.73 1.83
N GLU A 79 21.59 11.51 2.85
CA GLU A 79 21.36 11.15 4.26
C GLU A 79 19.88 10.84 4.55
N GLN A 80 18.97 11.50 3.84
CA GLN A 80 17.52 11.31 3.95
C GLN A 80 17.07 9.95 3.41
N PHE A 81 17.88 9.25 2.62
CA PHE A 81 17.49 7.97 2.03
C PHE A 81 17.37 6.85 3.07
N ASN A 82 18.32 6.74 3.99
CA ASN A 82 18.34 5.67 5.00
C ASN A 82 17.07 5.66 5.89
N PRO A 83 16.63 6.77 6.50
CA PRO A 83 15.40 6.77 7.30
C PRO A 83 14.16 6.47 6.45
N LEU A 84 14.10 6.97 5.20
CA LEU A 84 12.98 6.70 4.30
C LEU A 84 12.94 5.23 3.83
N LYS A 85 14.10 4.60 3.66
CA LYS A 85 14.24 3.17 3.40
C LYS A 85 13.81 2.34 4.61
N ASP A 86 14.22 2.72 5.83
CA ASP A 86 13.82 2.03 7.07
C ASP A 86 12.31 2.11 7.31
N LEU A 87 11.67 3.19 6.85
CA LEU A 87 10.21 3.34 6.81
C LEU A 87 9.53 2.51 5.71
N GLY A 88 10.29 1.89 4.81
CA GLY A 88 9.79 1.09 3.69
C GLY A 88 9.24 1.91 2.54
N LEU A 89 9.62 3.19 2.43
CA LEU A 89 9.18 4.08 1.33
C LEU A 89 10.02 3.88 0.07
N PHE A 90 11.26 3.42 0.25
CA PHE A 90 12.19 3.10 -0.83
C PHE A 90 12.69 1.67 -0.79
N THR A 91 13.03 1.20 -1.98
CA THR A 91 13.88 0.05 -2.25
C THR A 91 15.02 0.50 -3.16
N TYR A 92 16.07 -0.29 -3.27
CA TYR A 92 17.11 -0.05 -4.27
C TYR A 92 17.52 -1.39 -4.89
N ASP A 93 17.85 -1.33 -6.17
CA ASP A 93 18.51 -2.40 -6.91
C ASP A 93 19.85 -1.90 -7.43
N PHE A 94 20.75 -2.82 -7.77
CA PHE A 94 21.95 -2.46 -8.52
C PHE A 94 21.58 -2.01 -9.93
N ALA A 95 22.16 -0.90 -10.38
CA ALA A 95 21.90 -0.37 -11.71
C ALA A 95 22.43 -1.33 -12.77
N GLU A 96 21.64 -1.55 -13.82
CA GLU A 96 22.13 -2.21 -15.03
C GLU A 96 22.94 -1.22 -15.85
N VAL A 97 24.13 -1.67 -16.24
CA VAL A 97 25.07 -1.00 -17.12
C VAL A 97 25.23 -1.84 -18.36
N GLU A 98 25.10 -1.19 -19.51
CA GLU A 98 25.31 -1.81 -20.82
C GLU A 98 26.82 -1.87 -21.08
N VAL A 99 27.31 -3.06 -21.39
CA VAL A 99 28.70 -3.29 -21.79
C VAL A 99 28.76 -3.21 -23.31
N GLU A 100 29.49 -2.24 -23.81
CA GLU A 100 29.72 -2.02 -25.25
C GLU A 100 31.14 -2.48 -25.63
N ASP A 101 31.32 -2.89 -26.89
CA ASP A 101 32.65 -3.13 -27.45
C ASP A 101 33.38 -1.81 -27.76
N ALA A 102 34.65 -1.88 -28.16
CA ALA A 102 35.43 -0.69 -28.51
C ALA A 102 34.89 0.10 -29.71
N ALA A 103 33.92 -0.45 -30.45
CA ALA A 103 33.22 0.20 -31.55
C ALA A 103 31.84 0.75 -31.14
N GLY A 104 31.44 0.61 -29.87
CA GLY A 104 30.15 1.06 -29.34
C GLY A 104 28.99 0.11 -29.63
N ASN A 105 29.25 -1.15 -30.01
CA ASN A 105 28.18 -2.14 -30.16
C ASN A 105 27.85 -2.77 -28.81
N TYR A 106 26.55 -2.85 -28.49
CA TYR A 106 26.06 -3.58 -27.33
C TYR A 106 26.53 -5.04 -27.33
N ILE A 107 27.09 -5.48 -26.20
CA ILE A 107 27.50 -6.87 -25.97
C ILE A 107 26.52 -7.57 -25.02
N PHE A 108 26.37 -7.03 -23.80
CA PHE A 108 25.47 -7.54 -22.76
C PHE A 108 25.25 -6.50 -21.65
N SER A 109 24.23 -6.69 -20.81
CA SER A 109 24.00 -5.85 -19.63
C SER A 109 24.53 -6.54 -18.37
N SER A 110 25.25 -5.81 -17.53
CA SER A 110 25.75 -6.27 -16.22
C SER A 110 25.23 -5.38 -15.11
N LYS A 111 25.11 -5.93 -13.90
CA LYS A 111 24.85 -5.12 -12.71
C LYS A 111 26.15 -4.49 -12.23
N ASP A 112 26.14 -3.17 -12.13
CA ASP A 112 27.23 -2.43 -11.49
C ASP A 112 27.03 -2.50 -9.96
N LYS A 113 28.09 -2.85 -9.23
CA LYS A 113 28.06 -2.98 -7.77
C LYS A 113 28.15 -1.63 -7.07
N ASP A 114 28.66 -0.63 -7.77
CA ASP A 114 28.89 0.71 -7.23
C ASP A 114 27.73 1.65 -7.58
N ALA A 115 26.97 1.37 -8.65
CA ALA A 115 25.76 2.12 -9.00
C ALA A 115 24.47 1.43 -8.52
N ILE A 116 23.55 2.22 -7.95
CA ILE A 116 22.22 1.77 -7.51
C ILE A 116 21.12 2.58 -8.19
N GLU A 117 20.00 1.92 -8.46
CA GLU A 117 18.75 2.53 -8.90
C GLU A 117 17.77 2.53 -7.71
N LEU A 118 17.35 3.72 -7.28
CA LEU A 118 16.35 3.85 -6.23
C LEU A 118 14.95 3.59 -6.80
N LYS A 119 14.09 2.89 -6.07
CA LYS A 119 12.71 2.61 -6.48
C LYS A 119 11.74 2.93 -5.37
N LEU A 120 10.75 3.78 -5.69
CA LEU A 120 9.67 4.13 -4.78
C LEU A 120 8.73 2.93 -4.60
N THR A 121 8.44 2.54 -3.36
CA THR A 121 7.46 1.49 -3.08
C THR A 121 6.03 2.01 -3.30
N ASN A 122 5.02 1.13 -3.34
CA ASN A 122 3.63 1.57 -3.38
C ASN A 122 3.28 2.48 -2.20
N LEU A 123 3.79 2.17 -1.00
CA LEU A 123 3.63 3.03 0.17
C LEU A 123 4.33 4.38 -0.03
N GLY A 124 5.53 4.39 -0.59
CA GLY A 124 6.24 5.63 -0.95
C GLY A 124 5.44 6.49 -1.93
N LYS A 125 4.86 5.90 -2.97
CA LYS A 125 3.98 6.59 -3.94
C LYS A 125 2.79 7.22 -3.24
N ASP A 126 2.08 6.44 -2.42
CA ASP A 126 0.93 6.95 -1.68
C ASP A 126 1.30 8.15 -0.80
N ILE A 127 2.48 8.13 -0.17
CA ILE A 127 2.98 9.23 0.68
C ILE A 127 3.35 10.47 -0.16
N VAL A 128 4.02 10.31 -1.30
CA VAL A 128 4.34 11.41 -2.22
C VAL A 128 3.06 12.07 -2.75
N ASP A 129 2.04 11.27 -3.08
CA ASP A 129 0.74 11.79 -3.51
C ASP A 129 0.05 12.59 -2.40
N GLU A 130 0.15 12.16 -1.14
CA GLU A 130 -0.38 12.93 0.01
C GLU A 130 0.36 14.25 0.23
N LEU A 131 1.68 14.26 0.02
CA LEU A 131 2.51 15.45 0.18
C LEU A 131 2.29 16.51 -0.92
N SER A 132 1.72 16.08 -2.05
CA SER A 132 1.48 16.91 -3.24
C SER A 132 0.06 17.50 -3.29
N ASN A 133 -0.84 17.02 -2.43
CA ASN A 133 -2.19 17.57 -2.23
C ASN A 133 -2.21 18.62 -1.11
#